data_AF-A0A9W9YIN7-F1
#
_entry.id   AF-A0A9W9YIN7-F1
#
_cell.length_a   1.000
_cell.length_b   1.000
_cell.length_c   1.000
_cell.angle_alpha   90.00
_cell.angle_beta   90.00
_cell.angle_gamma   90.00
#
_symmetry.space_group_name_H-M   'P 1'
#
loop_
_entity.id
_entity.type
_entity.pdbx_description
1 polymer ?
#
loop_
_entity_poly.entity_id
_entity_poly.type
_entity_poly.pdbx_seq_one_letter_code
_entity_poly.pdbx_strand_id
1 'polypeptide(L)'
;MIGRTALRFLLSRHGNQHVAYATKTAQKIGIIGLGNVGSTVAKNLLKSGFTVSALHDTNPEAGRDLPRDIPRPKTPRELATMCDVVMTALPAPPHVKQALTGEDGVLAGLRSGGVWIDHSTTDYQQTLDLANEAGKKGIGVLEAPVTGGMALLKQGKMTVLVGGDKQLFQDCAPILQQSSKMVLYMGEMGTATIAKVISNMLAAVNVVTMGEALQLGKRGGVDLKSLFDAIRFSAGNTYTWETEAPLIFNGTFEPDFTIGLHCKDLNLGYELARKFKVPLELHAHAEQIYNRARVKFGDDVGSTSPAKLLEEDLNEPLQIDGFEDWTYTIEHVDGSMAVVHTTKDKAYMDK
;
A
#
# COMPACT_ATOMS: atom_id res chain seq x y z
N MET A 1 -44.97 -17.82 21.34
CA MET A 1 -45.41 -16.73 22.24
C MET A 1 -44.15 -16.00 22.69
N ILE A 2 -43.99 -14.72 22.28
CA ILE A 2 -42.98 -13.72 22.71
C ILE A 2 -41.49 -14.12 22.42
N GLY A 3 -40.67 -13.48 21.58
CA GLY A 3 -40.74 -12.29 20.75
C GLY A 3 -39.30 -12.03 20.24
N ARG A 4 -39.00 -12.37 18.98
CA ARG A 4 -37.71 -12.06 18.31
C ARG A 4 -37.81 -10.86 17.33
N THR A 5 -38.94 -10.16 17.34
CA THR A 5 -39.26 -9.12 16.35
C THR A 5 -39.05 -7.69 16.86
N ALA A 6 -38.62 -7.49 18.12
CA ALA A 6 -38.53 -6.16 18.74
C ALA A 6 -37.13 -5.52 18.74
N LEU A 7 -36.08 -6.21 18.26
CA LEU A 7 -34.70 -5.65 18.25
C LEU A 7 -34.22 -5.18 16.87
N ARG A 8 -35.14 -5.07 15.89
CA ARG A 8 -34.85 -4.55 14.54
C ARG A 8 -35.42 -3.15 14.26
N PHE A 9 -35.93 -2.46 15.29
CA PHE A 9 -36.67 -1.20 15.10
C PHE A 9 -36.14 0.02 15.86
N LEU A 10 -34.94 -0.04 16.45
CA LEU A 10 -34.39 1.05 17.26
C LEU A 10 -33.01 1.60 16.82
N LEU A 11 -32.57 1.30 15.59
CA LEU A 11 -31.38 1.95 15.01
C LEU A 11 -31.66 2.74 13.71
N SER A 12 -32.92 2.95 13.31
CA SER A 12 -33.27 3.62 12.04
C SER A 12 -33.66 5.11 12.17
N ARG A 13 -33.23 5.83 13.21
CA ARG A 13 -33.59 7.25 13.39
C ARG A 13 -32.43 8.12 13.84
N HIS A 14 -31.33 8.07 13.11
CA HIS A 14 -30.52 9.27 12.90
C HIS A 14 -30.51 9.49 11.39
N GLY A 15 -31.22 10.52 10.94
CA GLY A 15 -31.34 10.84 9.53
C GLY A 15 -29.96 11.14 8.97
N ASN A 16 -29.55 10.35 7.97
CA ASN A 16 -28.52 10.76 7.03
C ASN A 16 -29.02 12.04 6.34
N GLN A 17 -28.64 13.20 6.87
CA GLN A 17 -28.60 14.38 6.05
C GLN A 17 -27.56 14.10 4.97
N HIS A 18 -28.03 13.88 3.74
CA HIS A 18 -27.18 13.74 2.57
C HIS A 18 -26.40 15.04 2.38
N VAL A 19 -25.15 15.05 2.82
CA VAL A 19 -24.21 16.12 2.46
C VAL A 19 -23.77 15.83 1.04
N ALA A 20 -24.19 16.65 0.08
CA ALA A 20 -23.73 16.55 -1.29
C ALA A 20 -22.23 16.89 -1.33
N TYR A 21 -21.38 15.90 -1.59
CA TYR A 21 -19.95 16.10 -1.77
C TYR A 21 -19.71 16.74 -3.14
N ALA A 22 -18.89 17.80 -3.21
CA ALA A 22 -18.72 18.59 -4.42
C ALA A 22 -17.87 17.83 -5.46
N THR A 23 -18.46 17.31 -6.54
CA THR A 23 -17.84 16.38 -7.51
C THR A 23 -17.55 17.00 -8.89
N LYS A 24 -16.52 17.87 -8.99
CA LYS A 24 -16.05 18.41 -10.28
C LYS A 24 -14.54 18.55 -10.33
N THR A 25 -13.99 18.60 -11.54
CA THR A 25 -12.57 18.93 -11.87
C THR A 25 -12.02 20.22 -11.22
N ALA A 26 -12.87 21.03 -10.60
CA ALA A 26 -12.52 22.24 -9.85
C ALA A 26 -12.24 21.99 -8.35
N GLN A 27 -12.19 20.73 -7.87
CA GLN A 27 -11.85 20.43 -6.47
C GLN A 27 -10.38 20.77 -6.17
N LYS A 28 -10.18 21.45 -5.04
CA LYS A 28 -8.84 21.74 -4.51
C LYS A 28 -8.35 20.54 -3.71
N ILE A 29 -7.28 19.90 -4.18
CA ILE A 29 -6.72 18.70 -3.55
C ILE A 29 -5.50 19.06 -2.72
N GLY A 30 -5.47 18.60 -1.47
CA GLY A 30 -4.31 18.69 -0.59
C GLY A 30 -3.70 17.31 -0.37
N ILE A 31 -2.37 17.21 -0.32
CA ILE A 31 -1.66 15.94 -0.09
C ILE A 31 -0.75 16.07 1.12
N ILE A 32 -0.92 15.17 2.08
CA ILE A 32 -0.12 15.06 3.30
C ILE A 32 0.67 13.75 3.27
N GLY A 33 1.99 13.85 3.44
CA GLY A 33 2.93 12.74 3.27
C GLY A 33 3.36 12.65 1.81
N LEU A 34 4.59 13.09 1.53
CA LEU A 34 5.20 13.23 0.21
C LEU A 34 6.35 12.23 0.02
N GLY A 35 6.29 11.09 0.71
CA GLY A 35 7.10 9.91 0.39
C GLY A 35 6.72 9.30 -0.97
N ASN A 36 7.14 8.05 -1.18
CA ASN A 36 6.95 7.35 -2.46
C ASN A 36 5.50 7.37 -2.97
N VAL A 37 4.52 7.14 -2.08
CA VAL A 37 3.11 7.07 -2.48
C VAL A 37 2.52 8.45 -2.74
N GLY A 38 2.59 9.37 -1.78
CA GLY A 38 1.94 10.67 -1.92
C GLY A 38 2.56 11.54 -3.02
N SER A 39 3.87 11.45 -3.24
CA SER A 39 4.51 12.14 -4.37
C SER A 39 4.06 11.60 -5.72
N THR A 40 3.86 10.28 -5.85
CA THR A 40 3.31 9.68 -7.07
C THR A 40 1.86 10.11 -7.31
N VAL A 41 1.03 10.09 -6.26
CA VAL A 41 -0.36 10.56 -6.33
C VAL A 41 -0.41 12.03 -6.79
N ALA A 42 0.44 12.89 -6.21
CA ALA A 42 0.53 14.30 -6.59
C ALA A 42 0.88 14.48 -8.08
N LYS A 43 1.93 13.79 -8.55
CA LYS A 43 2.37 13.85 -9.95
C LYS A 43 1.29 13.40 -10.92
N ASN A 44 0.62 12.29 -10.61
CA ASN A 44 -0.43 11.71 -11.43
C ASN A 44 -1.62 12.66 -11.57
N LEU A 45 -2.06 13.28 -10.45
CA LEU A 45 -3.13 14.25 -10.45
C LEU A 45 -2.78 15.52 -11.24
N LEU A 46 -1.57 16.06 -11.05
CA LEU A 46 -1.08 17.22 -11.79
C LEU A 46 -1.04 16.96 -13.30
N LYS A 47 -0.49 15.82 -13.72
CA LYS A 47 -0.43 15.40 -15.12
C LYS A 47 -1.81 15.27 -15.76
N SER A 48 -2.82 14.93 -14.95
CA SER A 48 -4.21 14.76 -15.37
C SER A 48 -5.04 16.05 -15.28
N GLY A 49 -4.41 17.18 -14.96
CA GLY A 49 -5.04 18.50 -14.94
C GLY A 49 -5.85 18.82 -13.67
N PHE A 50 -5.72 18.04 -12.61
CA PHE A 50 -6.36 18.35 -11.32
C PHE A 50 -5.61 19.46 -10.58
N THR A 51 -6.34 20.21 -9.75
CA THR A 51 -5.78 21.30 -8.96
C THR A 51 -5.24 20.78 -7.63
N VAL A 52 -3.96 20.39 -7.60
CA VAL A 52 -3.23 20.13 -6.33
C VAL A 52 -2.88 21.48 -5.71
N SER A 53 -3.64 21.87 -4.68
CA SER A 53 -3.64 23.22 -4.10
C SER A 53 -2.69 23.40 -2.93
N ALA A 54 -2.30 22.31 -2.28
CA ALA A 54 -1.36 22.34 -1.16
C ALA A 54 -0.68 20.99 -0.96
N LEU A 55 0.58 21.04 -0.54
CA LEU A 55 1.41 19.88 -0.24
C LEU A 55 1.97 20.03 1.18
N HIS A 56 1.99 18.96 1.95
CA HIS A 56 2.56 18.99 3.30
C HIS A 56 3.30 17.69 3.60
N ASP A 57 4.50 17.82 4.17
CA ASP A 57 5.24 16.74 4.79
C ASP A 57 6.04 17.31 5.98
N THR A 58 6.26 16.49 6.99
CA THR A 58 7.13 16.82 8.13
C THR A 58 8.60 16.94 7.73
N ASN A 59 9.02 16.23 6.66
CA ASN A 59 10.32 16.35 6.04
C ASN A 59 10.27 17.41 4.92
N PRO A 60 10.98 18.55 5.05
CA PRO A 60 10.95 19.61 4.05
C PRO A 60 11.53 19.19 2.69
N GLU A 61 12.37 18.15 2.64
CA GLU A 61 12.95 17.61 1.40
C GLU A 61 12.00 16.67 0.65
N ALA A 62 10.91 16.22 1.28
CA ALA A 62 9.97 15.30 0.67
C ALA A 62 9.18 16.00 -0.46
N GLY A 63 9.01 15.27 -1.58
CA GLY A 63 8.36 15.78 -2.78
C GLY A 63 9.06 16.99 -3.40
N ARG A 64 10.38 17.16 -3.24
CA ARG A 64 11.17 18.26 -3.83
C ARG A 64 11.11 18.37 -5.36
N ASP A 65 10.72 17.29 -6.01
CA ASP A 65 10.53 17.16 -7.45
C ASP A 65 9.11 17.54 -7.91
N LEU A 66 8.20 17.85 -6.98
CA LEU A 66 6.91 18.45 -7.27
C LEU A 66 7.06 19.96 -7.56
N PRO A 67 6.15 20.57 -8.34
CA PRO A 67 6.21 21.99 -8.67
C PRO A 67 6.32 22.89 -7.43
N ARG A 68 7.21 23.90 -7.50
CA ARG A 68 7.54 24.79 -6.37
C ARG A 68 6.50 25.86 -6.11
N ASP A 69 5.64 26.13 -7.08
CA ASP A 69 4.55 27.09 -7.02
C ASP A 69 3.33 26.58 -6.25
N ILE A 70 3.25 25.27 -5.99
CA ILE A 70 2.20 24.71 -5.13
C ILE A 70 2.50 25.07 -3.66
N PRO A 71 1.56 25.72 -2.94
CA PRO A 71 1.72 26.07 -1.54
C PRO A 71 2.14 24.88 -0.66
N ARG A 72 3.03 25.15 0.31
CA ARG A 72 3.47 24.19 1.32
C ARG A 72 3.20 24.68 2.74
N PRO A 73 1.96 24.55 3.24
CA PRO A 73 1.61 24.97 4.58
C PRO A 73 2.39 24.20 5.66
N LYS A 74 2.56 24.82 6.83
CA LYS A 74 3.37 24.26 7.91
C LYS A 74 2.67 23.14 8.66
N THR A 75 1.34 23.06 8.57
CA THR A 75 0.56 22.07 9.30
C THR A 75 -0.53 21.41 8.44
N PRO A 76 -0.97 20.19 8.81
CA PRO A 76 -2.13 19.54 8.20
C PRO A 76 -3.39 20.40 8.22
N ARG A 77 -3.63 21.13 9.32
CA ARG A 77 -4.76 22.06 9.47
C ARG A 77 -4.72 23.16 8.43
N GLU A 78 -3.60 23.87 8.28
CA GLU A 78 -3.46 24.95 7.30
C GLU A 78 -3.71 24.43 5.88
N LEU A 79 -3.14 23.28 5.52
CA LEU A 79 -3.41 22.61 4.25
C LEU A 79 -4.90 22.31 4.08
N ALA A 80 -5.54 21.73 5.09
CA ALA A 80 -6.94 21.35 5.01
C ALA A 80 -7.89 22.54 4.78
N THR A 81 -7.57 23.75 5.28
CA THR A 81 -8.37 24.96 5.02
C THR A 81 -8.36 25.41 3.55
N MET A 82 -7.39 24.96 2.77
CA MET A 82 -7.22 25.32 1.36
C MET A 82 -7.89 24.32 0.41
N CYS A 83 -8.43 23.22 0.94
CA CYS A 83 -8.77 22.04 0.15
C CYS A 83 -10.21 21.58 0.36
N ASP A 84 -10.76 20.94 -0.68
CA ASP A 84 -12.02 20.22 -0.65
C ASP A 84 -11.80 18.72 -0.38
N VAL A 85 -10.66 18.21 -0.86
CA VAL A 85 -10.23 16.82 -0.69
C VAL A 85 -8.84 16.82 -0.09
N VAL A 86 -8.64 16.10 1.01
CA VAL A 86 -7.33 15.88 1.62
C VAL A 86 -6.97 14.42 1.47
N MET A 87 -5.81 14.16 0.89
CA MET A 87 -5.24 12.82 0.72
C MET A 87 -4.07 12.64 1.69
N THR A 88 -4.02 11.52 2.41
CA THR A 88 -2.90 11.16 3.30
C THR A 88 -2.16 9.93 2.78
N ALA A 89 -0.83 9.92 2.89
CA ALA A 89 0.00 8.74 2.64
C ALA A 89 1.12 8.67 3.68
N LEU A 90 0.83 8.03 4.81
CA LEU A 90 1.63 8.11 6.05
C LEU A 90 2.17 6.74 6.47
N PRO A 91 3.31 6.69 7.19
CA PRO A 91 4.07 5.45 7.35
C PRO A 91 3.43 4.46 8.34
N ALA A 92 2.73 4.93 9.37
CA ALA A 92 2.18 4.07 10.42
C ALA A 92 0.95 4.69 11.11
N PRO A 93 0.13 3.87 11.81
CA PRO A 93 -1.10 4.34 12.45
C PRO A 93 -0.95 5.58 13.37
N PRO A 94 0.09 5.72 14.20
CA PRO A 94 0.25 6.92 15.02
C PRO A 94 0.33 8.22 14.20
N HIS A 95 0.97 8.17 13.03
CA HIS A 95 1.12 9.31 12.14
C HIS A 95 -0.21 9.70 11.50
N VAL A 96 -1.02 8.71 11.09
CA VAL A 96 -2.37 8.95 10.55
C VAL A 96 -3.24 9.63 11.61
N LYS A 97 -3.25 9.06 12.83
CA LYS A 97 -3.99 9.64 13.95
C LYS A 97 -3.55 11.07 14.25
N GLN A 98 -2.25 11.34 14.31
CA GLN A 98 -1.71 12.69 14.57
C GLN A 98 -2.07 13.68 13.46
N ALA A 99 -1.87 13.31 12.19
CA ALA A 99 -2.17 14.16 11.05
C ALA A 99 -3.66 14.51 10.98
N LEU A 100 -4.54 13.60 11.39
CA LEU A 100 -5.98 13.80 11.33
C LEU A 100 -6.55 14.52 12.57
N THR A 101 -6.22 14.03 13.76
CA THR A 101 -6.87 14.40 15.03
C THR A 101 -6.01 15.24 15.97
N GLY A 102 -4.74 15.49 15.63
CA GLY A 102 -3.87 16.38 16.40
C GLY A 102 -4.43 17.81 16.48
N GLU A 103 -3.85 18.63 17.35
CA GLU A 103 -4.26 20.03 17.55
C GLU A 103 -4.27 20.82 16.22
N ASP A 104 -3.24 20.61 15.41
CA ASP A 104 -3.12 21.13 14.04
C ASP A 104 -3.44 20.07 12.97
N GLY A 105 -4.33 19.13 13.29
CA GLY A 105 -4.75 18.05 12.40
C GLY A 105 -5.74 18.49 11.32
N VAL A 106 -5.95 17.63 10.33
CA VAL A 106 -6.90 17.84 9.21
C VAL A 106 -8.31 18.15 9.71
N LEU A 107 -8.79 17.50 10.78
CA LEU A 107 -10.14 17.74 11.31
C LEU A 107 -10.33 19.12 11.96
N ALA A 108 -9.25 19.87 12.21
CA ALA A 108 -9.29 21.24 12.70
C ALA A 108 -9.33 22.29 11.56
N GLY A 109 -9.15 21.87 10.30
CA GLY A 109 -9.11 22.76 9.13
C GLY A 109 -10.07 22.39 8.01
N LEU A 110 -10.36 21.10 7.81
CA LEU A 110 -11.22 20.63 6.73
C LEU A 110 -12.69 20.98 7.02
N ARG A 111 -13.32 21.67 6.08
CA ARG A 111 -14.72 22.09 6.21
C ARG A 111 -15.69 20.93 6.11
N SER A 112 -16.88 21.11 6.68
CA SER A 112 -18.00 20.17 6.47
C SER A 112 -18.33 20.05 4.97
N GLY A 113 -18.60 18.84 4.51
CA GLY A 113 -18.70 18.50 3.09
C GLY A 113 -17.36 18.27 2.39
N GLY A 114 -16.23 18.42 3.09
CA GLY A 114 -14.92 17.98 2.61
C GLY A 114 -14.76 16.46 2.64
N VAL A 115 -13.74 15.97 1.96
CA VAL A 115 -13.43 14.53 1.87
C VAL A 115 -12.00 14.25 2.33
N TRP A 116 -11.82 13.24 3.16
CA TRP A 116 -10.53 12.66 3.50
C TRP A 116 -10.37 11.30 2.83
N ILE A 117 -9.28 11.11 2.09
CA ILE A 117 -8.93 9.87 1.41
C ILE A 117 -7.58 9.38 1.96
N ASP A 118 -7.54 8.23 2.61
CA ASP A 118 -6.31 7.72 3.24
C ASP A 118 -5.67 6.60 2.41
N HIS A 119 -4.51 6.87 1.83
CA HIS A 119 -3.69 5.88 1.12
C HIS A 119 -2.76 5.10 2.05
N SER A 120 -2.75 5.41 3.35
CA SER A 120 -1.89 4.74 4.33
C SER A 120 -2.33 3.30 4.57
N THR A 121 -1.38 2.43 4.92
CA THR A 121 -1.71 1.12 5.50
C THR A 121 -1.70 1.24 7.02
N THR A 122 -2.89 1.23 7.63
CA THR A 122 -3.10 1.53 9.05
C THR A 122 -3.88 0.43 9.79
N ASP A 123 -4.09 0.60 11.10
CA ASP A 123 -4.87 -0.31 11.95
C ASP A 123 -6.37 -0.22 11.65
N TYR A 124 -7.02 -1.39 11.59
CA TYR A 124 -8.44 -1.52 11.30
C TYR A 124 -9.32 -0.80 12.32
N GLN A 125 -9.06 -0.94 13.63
CA GLN A 125 -9.91 -0.28 14.62
C GLN A 125 -9.73 1.23 14.57
N GLN A 126 -8.48 1.70 14.44
CA GLN A 126 -8.17 3.09 14.24
C GLN A 126 -8.90 3.66 13.02
N THR A 127 -8.93 2.96 11.88
CA THR A 127 -9.63 3.48 10.70
C THR A 127 -11.11 3.72 10.97
N LEU A 128 -11.78 2.77 11.63
CA LEU A 128 -13.19 2.92 12.01
C LEU A 128 -13.40 4.11 12.96
N ASP A 129 -12.54 4.25 13.96
CA ASP A 129 -12.63 5.32 14.96
C ASP A 129 -12.39 6.69 14.31
N LEU A 130 -11.36 6.81 13.47
CA LEU A 130 -11.02 8.04 12.75
C LEU A 130 -12.11 8.42 11.74
N ALA A 131 -12.68 7.45 11.03
CA ALA A 131 -13.80 7.67 10.13
C ALA A 131 -15.02 8.22 10.87
N ASN A 132 -15.31 7.69 12.07
CA ASN A 132 -16.39 8.18 12.92
C ASN A 132 -16.13 9.61 13.42
N GLU A 133 -14.90 9.94 13.86
CA GLU A 133 -14.55 11.30 14.27
C GLU A 133 -14.66 12.31 13.11
N ALA A 134 -14.24 11.93 11.90
CA ALA A 134 -14.42 12.74 10.70
C ALA A 134 -15.92 12.91 10.35
N GLY A 135 -16.70 11.83 10.43
CA GLY A 135 -18.14 11.83 10.16
C GLY A 135 -18.92 12.78 11.08
N LYS A 136 -18.56 12.88 12.37
CA LYS A 136 -19.15 13.86 13.31
C LYS A 136 -18.98 15.33 12.87
N LYS A 137 -18.00 15.62 12.02
CA LYS A 137 -17.74 16.95 11.43
C LYS A 137 -18.35 17.11 10.04
N GLY A 138 -19.07 16.10 9.55
CA GLY A 138 -19.62 16.05 8.19
C GLY A 138 -18.55 15.91 7.11
N ILE A 139 -17.42 15.27 7.43
CA ILE A 139 -16.36 14.96 6.47
C ILE A 139 -16.59 13.55 5.93
N GLY A 140 -16.57 13.40 4.60
CA GLY A 140 -16.60 12.10 3.93
C GLY A 140 -15.26 11.40 4.04
N VAL A 141 -15.26 10.07 4.18
CA VAL A 141 -14.03 9.29 4.36
C VAL A 141 -13.99 8.12 3.40
N LEU A 142 -12.83 7.95 2.75
CA LEU A 142 -12.49 6.75 1.99
C LEU A 142 -11.13 6.21 2.46
N GLU A 143 -11.08 4.92 2.76
CA GLU A 143 -9.84 4.16 2.71
C GLU A 143 -9.43 4.01 1.25
N ALA A 144 -8.16 4.19 0.94
CA ALA A 144 -7.60 4.01 -0.39
C ALA A 144 -6.18 3.40 -0.36
N PRO A 145 -5.85 2.39 0.49
CA PRO A 145 -4.51 1.81 0.52
C PRO A 145 -4.09 1.23 -0.84
N VAL A 146 -2.78 1.17 -1.04
CA VAL A 146 -2.18 0.97 -2.35
C VAL A 146 -1.42 -0.36 -2.42
N THR A 147 -1.50 -1.06 -3.55
CA THR A 147 -0.82 -2.35 -3.77
C THR A 147 -0.28 -2.47 -5.20
N GLY A 148 0.52 -3.51 -5.43
CA GLY A 148 1.24 -3.74 -6.69
C GLY A 148 2.74 -3.45 -6.64
N GLY A 149 3.32 -3.29 -5.45
CA GLY A 149 4.75 -3.10 -5.28
C GLY A 149 5.31 -1.78 -5.85
N MET A 150 6.62 -1.63 -5.73
CA MET A 150 7.31 -0.38 -6.03
C MET A 150 7.53 -0.14 -7.52
N ALA A 151 7.60 -1.19 -8.34
CA ALA A 151 7.66 -1.04 -9.79
C ALA A 151 6.40 -0.38 -10.36
N LEU A 152 5.20 -0.81 -9.94
CA LEU A 152 3.96 -0.14 -10.35
C LEU A 152 3.90 1.29 -9.83
N LEU A 153 4.36 1.52 -8.60
CA LEU A 153 4.37 2.85 -8.02
C LEU A 153 5.27 3.81 -8.81
N LYS A 154 6.49 3.40 -9.18
CA LYS A 154 7.41 4.20 -10.00
C LYS A 154 6.86 4.49 -11.39
N GLN A 155 6.05 3.58 -11.94
CA GLN A 155 5.34 3.79 -13.21
C GLN A 155 4.09 4.67 -13.08
N GLY A 156 3.69 5.06 -11.86
CA GLY A 156 2.43 5.74 -11.59
C GLY A 156 1.21 4.85 -11.81
N LYS A 157 1.38 3.53 -11.84
CA LYS A 157 0.37 2.53 -12.18
C LYS A 157 -0.09 1.68 -11.00
N MET A 158 -0.06 2.24 -9.79
CA MET A 158 -0.52 1.58 -8.57
C MET A 158 -1.96 1.07 -8.68
N THR A 159 -2.27 0.01 -7.94
CA THR A 159 -3.64 -0.45 -7.68
C THR A 159 -4.10 0.11 -6.34
N VAL A 160 -5.29 0.71 -6.32
CA VAL A 160 -5.90 1.29 -5.12
C VAL A 160 -7.09 0.42 -4.70
N LEU A 161 -7.10 0.01 -3.44
CA LEU A 161 -8.22 -0.69 -2.81
C LEU A 161 -9.05 0.33 -2.04
N VAL A 162 -10.34 0.45 -2.32
CA VAL A 162 -11.19 1.51 -1.76
C VAL A 162 -12.26 0.96 -0.83
N GLY A 163 -12.30 1.45 0.40
CA GLY A 163 -13.30 1.10 1.41
C GLY A 163 -14.03 2.35 1.89
N GLY A 164 -15.35 2.27 2.06
CA GLY A 164 -16.16 3.40 2.53
C GLY A 164 -17.53 3.46 1.88
N ASP A 165 -18.17 4.62 1.96
CA ASP A 165 -19.49 4.84 1.35
C ASP A 165 -19.42 4.69 -0.19
N LYS A 166 -20.37 3.94 -0.76
CA LYS A 166 -20.36 3.61 -2.19
C LYS A 166 -20.63 4.83 -3.07
N GLN A 167 -21.49 5.74 -2.63
CA GLN A 167 -21.78 6.95 -3.39
C GLN A 167 -20.58 7.89 -3.35
N LEU A 168 -19.97 8.09 -2.18
CA LEU A 168 -18.73 8.85 -2.03
C LEU A 168 -17.59 8.26 -2.88
N PHE A 169 -17.48 6.94 -2.95
CA PHE A 169 -16.52 6.28 -3.85
C PHE A 169 -16.77 6.65 -5.32
N GLN A 170 -18.03 6.58 -5.78
CA GLN A 170 -18.40 6.95 -7.15
C GLN A 170 -18.11 8.43 -7.44
N ASP A 171 -18.40 9.27 -6.46
CA ASP A 171 -18.16 10.71 -6.47
C ASP A 171 -16.66 11.06 -6.57
N CYS A 172 -15.81 10.31 -5.86
CA CYS A 172 -14.35 10.47 -5.88
C CYS A 172 -13.64 9.64 -6.96
N ALA A 173 -14.36 8.79 -7.71
CA ALA A 173 -13.78 7.91 -8.72
C ALA A 173 -12.94 8.67 -9.77
N PRO A 174 -13.33 9.86 -10.26
CA PRO A 174 -12.49 10.62 -11.20
C PRO A 174 -11.12 10.99 -10.63
N ILE A 175 -11.02 11.29 -9.32
CA ILE A 175 -9.73 11.60 -8.68
C ILE A 175 -8.90 10.31 -8.56
N LEU A 176 -9.51 9.24 -8.04
CA LEU A 176 -8.84 7.96 -7.77
C LEU A 176 -8.35 7.28 -9.06
N GLN A 177 -9.13 7.35 -10.14
CA GLN A 177 -8.77 6.78 -11.45
C GLN A 177 -7.65 7.55 -12.15
N GLN A 178 -7.42 8.81 -11.78
CA GLN A 178 -6.36 9.63 -12.36
C GLN A 178 -5.11 9.64 -11.48
N SER A 179 -5.24 9.30 -10.19
CA SER A 179 -4.09 9.07 -9.31
C SER A 179 -3.50 7.66 -9.41
N SER A 180 -4.19 6.71 -10.05
CA SER A 180 -3.80 5.29 -10.08
C SER A 180 -4.19 4.58 -11.38
N LYS A 181 -3.70 3.36 -11.63
CA LYS A 181 -4.05 2.59 -12.84
C LYS A 181 -5.31 1.75 -12.67
N MET A 182 -5.52 1.22 -11.47
CA MET A 182 -6.62 0.34 -11.14
C MET A 182 -7.22 0.75 -9.80
N VAL A 183 -8.55 0.79 -9.73
CA VAL A 183 -9.29 1.15 -8.52
C VAL A 183 -10.34 0.08 -8.26
N LEU A 184 -10.27 -0.57 -7.10
CA LEU A 184 -11.17 -1.67 -6.73
C LEU A 184 -11.95 -1.31 -5.47
N TYR A 185 -13.28 -1.32 -5.54
CA TYR A 185 -14.13 -1.09 -4.38
C TYR A 185 -14.26 -2.36 -3.55
N MET A 186 -13.82 -2.30 -2.29
CA MET A 186 -13.77 -3.42 -1.35
C MET A 186 -15.03 -3.54 -0.49
N GLY A 187 -15.86 -2.49 -0.46
CA GLY A 187 -17.08 -2.44 0.34
C GLY A 187 -17.04 -1.34 1.38
N GLU A 188 -17.67 -1.60 2.53
CA GLU A 188 -17.80 -0.65 3.63
C GLU A 188 -16.44 -0.29 4.27
N MET A 189 -16.45 0.75 5.11
CA MET A 189 -15.26 1.15 5.88
C MET A 189 -14.65 -0.05 6.63
N GLY A 190 -13.32 -0.17 6.57
CA GLY A 190 -12.51 -1.23 7.16
C GLY A 190 -12.13 -2.33 6.18
N THR A 191 -12.90 -2.52 5.09
CA THR A 191 -12.70 -3.64 4.17
C THR A 191 -11.44 -3.50 3.31
N ALA A 192 -11.07 -2.29 2.91
CA ALA A 192 -9.87 -2.07 2.12
C ALA A 192 -8.60 -2.20 2.95
N THR A 193 -8.63 -1.73 4.21
CA THR A 193 -7.56 -1.98 5.18
C THR A 193 -7.33 -3.49 5.37
N ILE A 194 -8.39 -4.28 5.59
CA ILE A 194 -8.28 -5.75 5.72
C ILE A 194 -7.66 -6.36 4.46
N ALA A 195 -8.20 -6.03 3.28
CA ALA A 195 -7.71 -6.57 2.01
C ALA A 195 -6.22 -6.24 1.77
N LYS A 196 -5.81 -5.01 2.08
CA LYS A 196 -4.41 -4.59 1.96
C LYS A 196 -3.50 -5.37 2.90
N VAL A 197 -3.89 -5.52 4.16
CA VAL A 197 -3.08 -6.25 5.15
C VAL A 197 -2.92 -7.71 4.74
N ILE A 198 -4.01 -8.38 4.31
CA ILE A 198 -3.95 -9.76 3.79
C ILE A 198 -2.98 -9.86 2.60
N SER A 199 -3.04 -8.92 1.65
CA SER A 199 -2.11 -8.90 0.52
C SER A 199 -0.64 -8.84 0.96
N ASN A 200 -0.31 -8.06 1.99
CA ASN A 200 1.06 -7.95 2.49
C ASN A 200 1.50 -9.16 3.33
N MET A 201 0.58 -9.82 4.02
CA MET A 201 0.83 -11.09 4.72
C MET A 201 1.21 -12.20 3.72
N LEU A 202 0.45 -12.33 2.64
CA LEU A 202 0.75 -13.29 1.57
C LEU A 202 2.12 -13.02 0.94
N ALA A 203 2.42 -11.75 0.66
CA ALA A 203 3.71 -11.36 0.10
C ALA A 203 4.89 -11.73 1.02
N ALA A 204 4.76 -11.56 2.35
CA ALA A 204 5.82 -11.93 3.29
C ALA A 204 6.08 -13.43 3.33
N VAL A 205 5.02 -14.25 3.38
CA VAL A 205 5.17 -15.72 3.32
C VAL A 205 5.85 -16.13 2.01
N ASN A 206 5.48 -15.50 0.90
CA ASN A 206 6.10 -15.75 -0.40
C ASN A 206 7.59 -15.37 -0.41
N VAL A 207 8.01 -14.28 0.23
CA VAL A 207 9.44 -13.90 0.30
C VAL A 207 10.26 -14.94 1.06
N VAL A 208 9.75 -15.42 2.20
CA VAL A 208 10.44 -16.44 3.00
C VAL A 208 10.59 -17.74 2.21
N THR A 209 9.48 -18.24 1.67
CA THR A 209 9.48 -19.49 0.89
C THR A 209 10.29 -19.38 -0.40
N MET A 210 10.30 -18.20 -1.05
CA MET A 210 11.18 -17.90 -2.17
C MET A 210 12.66 -18.03 -1.78
N GLY A 211 13.08 -17.43 -0.67
CA GLY A 211 14.46 -17.55 -0.17
C GLY A 211 14.86 -19.00 0.09
N GLU A 212 13.99 -19.78 0.74
CA GLU A 212 14.20 -21.22 0.97
C GLU A 212 14.33 -22.00 -0.35
N ALA A 213 13.43 -21.76 -1.31
CA ALA A 213 13.42 -22.45 -2.59
C ALA A 213 14.66 -22.13 -3.45
N LEU A 214 15.06 -20.85 -3.51
CA LEU A 214 16.26 -20.43 -4.24
C LEU A 214 17.52 -21.08 -3.66
N GLN A 215 17.66 -21.07 -2.34
CA GLN A 215 18.80 -21.66 -1.66
C GLN A 215 18.85 -23.19 -1.83
N LEU A 216 17.70 -23.85 -1.71
CA LEU A 216 17.59 -25.29 -1.93
C LEU A 216 17.97 -25.65 -3.37
N GLY A 217 17.46 -24.91 -4.35
CA GLY A 217 17.76 -25.10 -5.76
C GLY A 217 19.25 -24.93 -6.06
N LYS A 218 19.87 -23.86 -5.55
CA LYS A 218 21.32 -23.63 -5.67
C LYS A 218 22.13 -24.80 -5.11
N ARG A 219 21.84 -25.24 -3.90
CA ARG A 219 22.53 -26.37 -3.26
C ARG A 219 22.26 -27.71 -3.94
N GLY A 220 21.09 -27.86 -4.55
CA GLY A 220 20.75 -28.98 -5.42
C GLY A 220 21.50 -28.99 -6.75
N GLY A 221 22.29 -27.95 -7.06
CA GLY A 221 23.06 -27.83 -8.30
C GLY A 221 22.24 -27.28 -9.47
N VAL A 222 21.07 -26.69 -9.23
CA VAL A 222 20.27 -26.03 -10.26
C VAL A 222 20.75 -24.59 -10.45
N ASP A 223 21.01 -24.21 -11.70
CA ASP A 223 21.29 -22.82 -12.05
C ASP A 223 20.11 -21.91 -11.65
N LEU A 224 20.39 -20.81 -10.95
CA LEU A 224 19.35 -19.95 -10.38
C LEU A 224 18.52 -19.22 -11.44
N LYS A 225 19.11 -18.81 -12.59
CA LYS A 225 18.35 -18.21 -13.70
C LYS A 225 17.38 -19.24 -14.30
N SER A 226 17.86 -20.46 -14.51
CA SER A 226 17.05 -21.58 -15.01
C SER A 226 15.93 -21.94 -14.05
N LEU A 227 16.19 -21.98 -12.73
CA LEU A 227 15.18 -22.20 -11.71
C LEU A 227 14.13 -21.09 -11.69
N PHE A 228 14.57 -19.84 -11.75
CA PHE A 228 13.70 -18.67 -11.81
C PHE A 228 12.71 -18.77 -12.98
N ASP A 229 13.20 -19.03 -14.19
CA ASP A 229 12.36 -19.20 -15.37
C ASP A 229 11.46 -20.44 -15.26
N ALA A 230 11.96 -21.57 -14.77
CA ALA A 230 11.16 -22.78 -14.61
C ALA A 230 9.96 -22.55 -13.67
N ILE A 231 10.16 -21.86 -12.54
CA ILE A 231 9.09 -21.57 -11.59
C ILE A 231 8.08 -20.57 -12.15
N ARG A 232 8.51 -19.59 -12.95
CA ARG A 232 7.60 -18.62 -13.62
C ARG A 232 6.55 -19.29 -14.50
N PHE A 233 6.89 -20.41 -15.11
CA PHE A 233 5.97 -21.22 -15.92
C PHE A 233 5.33 -22.38 -15.15
N SER A 234 5.44 -22.40 -13.82
CA SER A 234 4.92 -23.46 -12.97
C SER A 234 3.73 -23.00 -12.11
N ALA A 235 3.02 -23.96 -11.51
CA ALA A 235 1.97 -23.67 -10.53
C ALA A 235 2.50 -23.02 -9.23
N GLY A 236 3.81 -23.05 -9.00
CA GLY A 236 4.45 -22.41 -7.84
C GLY A 236 4.74 -20.92 -8.05
N ASN A 237 4.45 -20.36 -9.23
CA ASN A 237 4.71 -18.96 -9.51
C ASN A 237 3.87 -18.02 -8.62
N THR A 238 4.46 -16.90 -8.24
CA THR A 238 3.76 -15.81 -7.54
C THR A 238 4.26 -14.47 -8.07
N TYR A 239 3.46 -13.42 -7.89
CA TYR A 239 3.91 -12.05 -8.18
C TYR A 239 5.25 -11.74 -7.48
N THR A 240 5.38 -12.13 -6.22
CA THR A 240 6.61 -11.96 -5.42
C THR A 240 7.81 -12.68 -6.02
N TRP A 241 7.63 -13.89 -6.55
CA TRP A 241 8.70 -14.61 -7.23
C TRP A 241 9.22 -13.80 -8.43
N GLU A 242 8.30 -13.32 -9.28
CA GLU A 242 8.65 -12.57 -10.48
C GLU A 242 9.26 -11.20 -10.18
N THR A 243 8.85 -10.53 -9.11
CA THR A 243 9.33 -9.16 -8.82
C THR A 243 10.50 -9.08 -7.86
N GLU A 244 10.61 -10.00 -6.90
CA GLU A 244 11.55 -9.88 -5.77
C GLU A 244 12.78 -10.79 -5.88
N ALA A 245 12.68 -12.00 -6.45
CA ALA A 245 13.86 -12.87 -6.66
C ALA A 245 14.97 -12.17 -7.47
N PRO A 246 14.64 -11.39 -8.51
CA PRO A 246 15.63 -10.65 -9.30
C PRO A 246 16.39 -9.58 -8.50
N LEU A 247 15.78 -9.01 -7.45
CA LEU A 247 16.47 -8.09 -6.54
C LEU A 247 17.55 -8.82 -5.73
N ILE A 248 17.24 -10.05 -5.29
CA ILE A 248 18.19 -10.94 -4.60
C ILE A 248 19.33 -11.33 -5.54
N PHE A 249 19.01 -11.68 -6.79
CA PHE A 249 20.04 -12.02 -7.79
C PHE A 249 20.99 -10.86 -8.09
N ASN A 250 20.49 -9.62 -8.03
CA ASN A 250 21.30 -8.42 -8.15
C ASN A 250 22.08 -8.07 -6.86
N GLY A 251 22.01 -8.91 -5.82
CA GLY A 251 22.63 -8.66 -4.52
C GLY A 251 22.11 -7.39 -3.81
N THR A 252 20.99 -6.84 -4.28
CA THR A 252 20.52 -5.53 -3.86
C THR A 252 19.44 -5.68 -2.80
N PHE A 253 19.78 -5.27 -1.59
CA PHE A 253 18.85 -5.13 -0.47
C PHE A 253 18.59 -3.66 -0.15
N GLU A 254 18.87 -2.75 -1.09
CA GLU A 254 18.51 -1.34 -0.98
C GLU A 254 16.99 -1.18 -1.10
N PRO A 255 16.33 -0.52 -0.14
CA PRO A 255 14.88 -0.57 -0.04
C PRO A 255 14.18 0.39 -1.02
N ASP A 256 13.31 -0.15 -1.87
CA ASP A 256 12.13 0.60 -2.29
C ASP A 256 10.98 0.45 -1.26
N PHE A 257 11.00 -0.63 -0.47
CA PHE A 257 10.12 -0.92 0.66
C PHE A 257 10.93 -1.61 1.77
N THR A 258 11.02 -0.96 2.93
CA THR A 258 11.90 -1.41 4.02
C THR A 258 11.30 -2.57 4.82
N ILE A 259 12.16 -3.36 5.45
CA ILE A 259 11.74 -4.43 6.35
C ILE A 259 11.00 -3.88 7.58
N GLY A 260 11.36 -2.69 8.07
CA GLY A 260 10.63 -2.03 9.16
C GLY A 260 9.17 -1.78 8.82
N LEU A 261 8.89 -1.27 7.60
CA LEU A 261 7.51 -1.07 7.13
C LEU A 261 6.77 -2.40 6.92
N HIS A 262 7.45 -3.42 6.40
CA HIS A 262 6.81 -4.74 6.21
C HIS A 262 6.48 -5.39 7.55
N CYS A 263 7.39 -5.38 8.53
CA CYS A 263 7.13 -5.89 9.88
C CYS A 263 5.96 -5.16 10.55
N LYS A 264 5.82 -3.84 10.34
CA LYS A 264 4.64 -3.08 10.77
C LYS A 264 3.36 -3.67 10.15
N ASP A 265 3.35 -3.96 8.84
CA ASP A 265 2.19 -4.59 8.18
C ASP A 265 1.90 -6.01 8.67
N LEU A 266 2.93 -6.81 8.99
CA LEU A 266 2.72 -8.15 9.56
C LEU A 266 2.07 -8.10 10.94
N ASN A 267 2.46 -7.12 11.78
CA ASN A 267 1.81 -6.91 13.07
C ASN A 267 0.33 -6.50 12.92
N LEU A 268 0.00 -5.66 11.94
CA LEU A 268 -1.40 -5.36 11.61
C LEU A 268 -2.18 -6.63 11.23
N GLY A 269 -1.55 -7.55 10.48
CA GLY A 269 -2.11 -8.85 10.15
C GLY A 269 -2.41 -9.70 11.37
N TYR A 270 -1.53 -9.69 12.36
CA TYR A 270 -1.74 -10.36 13.64
C TYR A 270 -2.86 -9.75 14.48
N GLU A 271 -2.97 -8.42 14.49
CA GLU A 271 -4.06 -7.72 15.17
C GLU A 271 -5.42 -8.09 14.57
N LEU A 272 -5.51 -8.12 13.23
CA LEU A 272 -6.69 -8.60 12.51
C LEU A 272 -7.01 -10.06 12.84
N ALA A 273 -6.01 -10.94 12.85
CA ALA A 273 -6.18 -12.35 13.16
C ALA A 273 -6.74 -12.58 14.55
N ARG A 274 -6.23 -11.86 15.56
CA ARG A 274 -6.76 -11.90 16.93
C ARG A 274 -8.19 -11.39 16.99
N LYS A 275 -8.48 -10.28 16.31
CA LYS A 275 -9.81 -9.68 16.27
C LYS A 275 -10.85 -10.62 15.67
N PHE A 276 -10.53 -11.24 14.53
CA PHE A 276 -11.43 -12.13 13.80
C PHE A 276 -11.29 -13.60 14.18
N LYS A 277 -10.42 -13.92 15.15
CA LYS A 277 -10.18 -15.27 15.69
C LYS A 277 -9.77 -16.27 14.61
N VAL A 278 -8.92 -15.83 13.69
CA VAL A 278 -8.36 -16.68 12.62
C VAL A 278 -6.96 -17.15 13.05
N PRO A 279 -6.72 -18.46 13.22
CA PRO A 279 -5.38 -18.97 13.50
C PRO A 279 -4.49 -18.83 12.25
N LEU A 280 -3.29 -18.28 12.41
CA LEU A 280 -2.34 -18.04 11.33
C LEU A 280 -1.02 -18.75 11.60
N GLU A 281 -0.80 -19.93 11.01
CA GLU A 281 0.40 -20.74 11.25
C GLU A 281 1.59 -20.25 10.43
N LEU A 282 1.46 -20.21 9.10
CA LEU A 282 2.57 -19.84 8.20
C LEU A 282 2.97 -18.38 8.33
N HIS A 283 2.00 -17.48 8.45
CA HIS A 283 2.27 -16.07 8.72
C HIS A 283 3.04 -15.89 10.02
N ALA A 284 2.78 -16.74 11.02
CA ALA A 284 3.50 -16.63 12.27
C ALA A 284 4.97 -17.01 12.17
N HIS A 285 5.28 -18.05 11.41
CA HIS A 285 6.66 -18.38 11.10
C HIS A 285 7.33 -17.28 10.27
N ALA A 286 6.64 -16.75 9.26
CA ALA A 286 7.16 -15.67 8.44
C ALA A 286 7.50 -14.42 9.29
N GLU A 287 6.60 -13.98 10.19
CA GLU A 287 6.87 -12.83 11.05
C GLU A 287 8.09 -13.04 11.95
N GLN A 288 8.28 -14.23 12.52
CA GLN A 288 9.48 -14.52 13.32
C GLN A 288 10.77 -14.41 12.49
N ILE A 289 10.75 -14.87 11.24
CA ILE A 289 11.90 -14.77 10.34
C ILE A 289 12.15 -13.30 9.95
N TYR A 290 11.10 -12.55 9.63
CA TYR A 290 11.17 -11.11 9.38
C TYR A 290 11.73 -10.34 10.59
N ASN A 291 11.28 -10.66 11.81
CA ASN A 291 11.82 -10.04 13.03
C ASN A 291 13.30 -10.39 13.25
N ARG A 292 13.73 -11.64 12.98
CA ARG A 292 15.15 -12.01 13.02
C ARG A 292 15.97 -11.20 12.03
N ALA A 293 15.50 -11.08 10.79
CA ALA A 293 16.17 -10.31 9.73
C ALA A 293 16.27 -8.83 10.12
N ARG A 294 15.16 -8.23 10.59
CA ARG A 294 15.10 -6.84 11.04
C ARG A 294 16.08 -6.55 12.19
N VAL A 295 16.16 -7.42 13.19
CA VAL A 295 17.10 -7.27 14.31
C VAL A 295 18.55 -7.39 13.84
N LYS A 296 18.83 -8.30 12.89
CA LYS A 296 20.18 -8.53 12.38
C LYS A 296 20.67 -7.40 11.47
N PHE A 297 19.80 -6.89 10.61
CA PHE A 297 20.17 -6.01 9.49
C PHE A 297 19.72 -4.55 9.66
N GLY A 298 18.85 -4.26 10.62
CA GLY A 298 18.26 -2.93 10.84
C GLY A 298 16.91 -2.75 10.14
N ASP A 299 16.22 -1.65 10.45
CA ASP A 299 14.87 -1.37 9.94
C ASP A 299 14.87 -0.91 8.48
N ASP A 300 15.98 -0.35 8.00
CA ASP A 300 16.08 0.33 6.71
C ASP A 300 16.55 -0.58 5.56
N VAL A 301 16.81 -1.87 5.79
CA VAL A 301 17.11 -2.78 4.67
C VAL A 301 15.85 -3.17 3.92
N GLY A 302 16.01 -3.64 2.68
CA GLY A 302 14.92 -4.12 1.84
C GLY A 302 14.12 -5.26 2.48
N SER A 303 12.82 -5.27 2.22
CA SER A 303 11.87 -6.28 2.72
C SER A 303 12.15 -7.73 2.24
N THR A 304 13.06 -7.93 1.29
CA THR A 304 13.57 -9.23 0.81
C THR A 304 14.70 -9.80 1.67
N SER A 305 15.21 -9.03 2.64
CA SER A 305 16.28 -9.44 3.56
C SER A 305 16.04 -10.71 4.41
N PRO A 306 14.81 -11.23 4.59
CA PRO A 306 14.64 -12.58 5.13
C PRO A 306 15.41 -13.66 4.35
N ALA A 307 15.53 -13.53 3.02
CA ALA A 307 16.33 -14.46 2.21
C ALA A 307 17.83 -14.36 2.55
N LYS A 308 18.32 -13.16 2.91
CA LYS A 308 19.71 -12.92 3.31
C LYS A 308 20.12 -13.65 4.58
N LEU A 309 19.17 -13.95 5.47
CA LEU A 309 19.46 -14.79 6.63
C LEU A 309 20.00 -16.16 6.21
N LEU A 310 19.40 -16.78 5.18
CA LEU A 310 19.85 -18.08 4.67
C LEU A 310 21.20 -17.99 3.96
N GLU A 311 21.44 -16.93 3.18
CA GLU A 311 22.74 -16.68 2.55
C GLU A 311 23.87 -16.67 3.60
N GLU A 312 23.64 -15.98 4.73
CA GLU A 312 24.62 -15.88 5.81
C GLU A 312 24.73 -17.15 6.66
N ASP A 313 23.60 -17.78 7.01
CA ASP A 313 23.58 -19.02 7.80
C ASP A 313 24.29 -20.18 7.05
N LEU A 314 24.29 -20.14 5.72
CA LEU A 314 24.87 -21.15 4.84
C LEU A 314 26.19 -20.73 4.18
N ASN A 315 26.63 -19.48 4.41
CA ASN A 315 27.79 -18.86 3.78
C ASN A 315 27.81 -19.02 2.24
N GLU A 316 26.67 -18.76 1.62
CA GLU A 316 26.45 -18.98 0.19
C GLU A 316 25.47 -17.94 -0.37
N PRO A 317 25.94 -16.88 -1.07
CA PRO A 317 25.08 -15.82 -1.58
C PRO A 317 24.22 -16.32 -2.75
N LEU A 318 23.04 -15.76 -2.93
CA LEU A 318 22.11 -15.98 -4.04
C LEU A 318 22.33 -14.98 -5.19
N GLN A 319 23.26 -14.04 -5.03
CA GLN A 319 23.69 -13.13 -6.09
C GLN A 319 24.19 -13.91 -7.31
N ILE A 320 23.84 -13.41 -8.50
CA ILE A 320 24.27 -13.94 -9.79
C ILE A 320 25.12 -12.88 -10.48
N ASP A 321 26.36 -13.23 -10.81
CA ASP A 321 27.27 -12.33 -11.52
C ASP A 321 26.68 -11.86 -12.86
N GLY A 322 26.69 -10.55 -13.10
CA GLY A 322 26.20 -9.94 -14.34
C GLY A 322 24.67 -9.92 -14.50
N PHE A 323 23.90 -10.05 -13.42
CA PHE A 323 22.44 -9.90 -13.42
C PHE A 323 22.00 -8.40 -13.44
N GLU A 324 22.60 -7.59 -14.31
CA GLU A 324 22.44 -6.12 -14.30
C GLU A 324 21.40 -5.61 -15.31
N ASP A 325 21.10 -6.39 -16.36
CA ASP A 325 20.21 -6.02 -17.47
C ASP A 325 18.74 -6.48 -17.28
N TRP A 326 18.35 -6.83 -16.06
CA TRP A 326 16.99 -7.35 -15.80
C TRP A 326 16.01 -6.22 -15.51
N THR A 327 14.95 -6.17 -16.32
CA THR A 327 13.81 -5.28 -16.07
C THR A 327 12.50 -6.02 -16.31
N TYR A 328 11.43 -5.49 -15.74
CA TYR A 328 10.09 -5.97 -16.02
C TYR A 328 9.13 -4.81 -16.12
N THR A 329 8.09 -5.02 -16.91
CA THR A 329 6.89 -4.19 -16.90
C THR A 329 5.75 -5.01 -16.31
N ILE A 330 4.71 -4.30 -15.90
CA ILE A 330 3.46 -4.93 -15.51
C ILE A 330 2.39 -4.44 -16.47
N GLU A 331 1.72 -5.42 -17.06
CA GLU A 331 0.69 -5.21 -18.06
C GLU A 331 -0.64 -5.74 -17.54
N HIS A 332 -1.72 -5.10 -17.96
CA HIS A 332 -3.06 -5.61 -17.74
C HIS A 332 -3.49 -6.34 -19.01
N VAL A 333 -3.66 -7.65 -18.91
CA VAL A 333 -4.06 -8.53 -20.02
C VAL A 333 -5.36 -9.21 -19.62
N ASP A 334 -6.44 -8.94 -20.36
CA ASP A 334 -7.76 -9.55 -20.18
C ASP A 334 -8.27 -9.55 -18.72
N GLY A 335 -8.06 -8.43 -18.01
CA GLY A 335 -8.48 -8.27 -16.61
C GLY A 335 -7.54 -8.87 -15.57
N SER A 336 -6.43 -9.48 -16.00
CA SER A 336 -5.36 -9.99 -15.14
C SER A 336 -4.14 -9.06 -15.17
N MET A 337 -3.30 -9.12 -14.13
CA MET A 337 -1.97 -8.54 -14.16
C MET A 337 -0.97 -9.60 -14.62
N ALA A 338 -0.13 -9.23 -15.59
CA ALA A 338 0.99 -10.05 -16.06
C ALA A 338 2.30 -9.33 -15.79
N VAL A 339 3.29 -10.05 -15.25
CA VAL A 339 4.66 -9.57 -15.14
C VAL A 339 5.39 -9.92 -16.45
N VAL A 340 5.76 -8.90 -17.21
CA VAL A 340 6.40 -9.07 -18.51
C VAL A 340 7.87 -8.73 -18.36
N HIS A 341 8.71 -9.75 -18.39
CA HIS A 341 10.15 -9.60 -18.21
C HIS A 341 10.83 -9.26 -19.52
N THR A 342 11.71 -8.27 -19.48
CA THR A 342 12.63 -7.95 -20.58
C THR A 342 14.03 -8.37 -20.13
N THR A 343 14.53 -9.46 -20.70
CA THR A 343 15.89 -9.98 -20.50
C THR A 343 16.52 -10.32 -21.84
N LYS A 344 17.84 -10.12 -21.97
CA LYS A 344 18.61 -10.57 -23.14
C LYS A 344 18.88 -12.07 -23.14
N ASP A 345 18.94 -12.67 -21.95
CA ASP A 345 19.23 -14.10 -21.76
C ASP A 345 17.96 -14.82 -21.28
N LYS A 346 17.25 -15.47 -22.20
CA LYS A 346 16.12 -16.36 -21.87
C LYS A 346 16.64 -17.80 -21.77
N ALA A 347 16.24 -18.54 -20.73
CA ALA A 347 16.53 -19.98 -20.63
C ALA A 347 15.59 -20.84 -21.51
N TYR A 348 14.62 -20.22 -22.20
CA TYR A 348 13.59 -20.86 -23.00
C TYR A 348 13.63 -20.37 -24.45
N MET A 349 13.20 -21.25 -25.36
CA MET A 349 13.13 -20.95 -26.80
C MET A 349 11.82 -20.21 -27.10
N ASP A 350 11.91 -19.01 -27.67
CA ASP A 350 10.75 -18.36 -28.29
C ASP A 350 10.32 -19.18 -29.52
N LYS A 351 9.01 -19.38 -29.71
CA LYS A 351 8.46 -20.02 -30.92
C LYS A 351 8.03 -18.99 -31.94
#